data_AF-A0AA38L191-F1
#
_entry.id   AF-A0AA38L191-F1
#
_cell.length_a   1.000
_cell.length_b   1.000
_cell.length_c   1.000
_cell.angle_alpha   90.00
_cell.angle_beta   90.00
_cell.angle_gamma   90.00
#
_symmetry.space_group_name_H-M   'P 1'
#
loop_
_entity.id
_entity.type
_entity.pdbx_description
1 polymer ?
#
loop_
_entity_poly.entity_id
_entity_poly.type
_entity_poly.pdbx_seq_one_letter_code
_entity_poly.pdbx_strand_id
1 'polypeptide(L)' 'LDGSTTGAQRQKLVEQFNDPLNTKVQCIIISTRAGSLGINLPAANRVIIVDGSWNPTHDLQALFRVW' A
#
# COMPACT_ATOMS: atom_id res chain seq x y z
N LEU A 1 -1.80 3.06 -6.51
CA LEU A 1 -0.34 2.97 -6.64
C LEU A 1 -0.01 1.80 -7.55
N ASP A 2 0.48 2.12 -8.75
CA ASP A 2 0.84 1.18 -9.80
C ASP A 2 2.30 1.41 -10.25
N GLY A 3 2.75 0.64 -11.25
CA GLY A 3 4.10 0.76 -11.80
C GLY A 3 4.37 2.07 -12.54
N SER A 4 3.33 2.82 -12.92
CA SER A 4 3.46 4.12 -13.59
C SER A 4 3.55 5.30 -12.62
N THR A 5 3.21 5.10 -11.35
CA THR A 5 3.30 6.15 -10.33
C THR A 5 4.77 6.43 -9.97
N THR A 6 5.21 7.68 -10.12
CA THR A 6 6.58 8.10 -9.77
C THR A 6 6.86 7.95 -8.28
N GLY A 7 8.14 7.74 -7.90
CA GLY A 7 8.54 7.56 -6.50
C GLY A 7 8.12 8.73 -5.60
N ALA A 8 8.29 9.97 -6.06
CA ALA A 8 7.92 11.17 -5.31
C ALA A 8 6.40 11.27 -5.06
N GLN A 9 5.58 10.97 -6.08
CA GLN A 9 4.11 10.95 -5.92
C GLN A 9 3.67 9.85 -4.98
N ARG A 10 4.32 8.69 -5.03
CA ARG A 10 4.07 7.58 -4.12
C ARG A 10 4.33 7.97 -2.66
N GLN A 11 5.45 8.64 -2.40
CA GLN A 11 5.81 9.11 -1.06
C GLN A 11 4.78 10.10 -0.51
N LYS A 12 4.37 11.06 -1.34
CA LYS A 12 3.35 12.05 -0.97
C LYS A 12 1.99 11.40 -0.63
N LEU A 13 1.59 10.38 -1.37
CA LEU A 13 0.35 9.63 -1.10
C LEU A 13 0.45 8.83 0.20
N VAL A 14 1.61 8.24 0.49
CA VAL A 14 1.87 7.51 1.74
C VAL A 14 1.85 8.46 2.93
N GLU A 15 2.50 9.62 2.84
CA GLU A 15 2.47 10.65 3.88
C GLU A 15 1.06 11.15 4.14
N GLN A 16 0.28 11.42 3.08
CA GLN A 16 -1.12 11.84 3.22
C GLN A 16 -1.99 10.77 3.88
N PHE A 17 -1.75 9.48 3.60
CA PHE A 17 -2.51 8.39 4.20
C PHE A 17 -2.10 8.12 5.65
N ASN A 18 -0.82 8.33 5.98
CA ASN A 18 -0.32 8.18 7.35
C ASN A 18 -0.62 9.39 8.25
N ASP A 19 -1.13 10.49 7.71
CA ASP A 19 -1.54 11.65 8.49
C ASP A 19 -2.84 11.35 9.28
N PRO A 20 -2.78 11.29 10.62
CA PRO A 20 -3.94 10.96 11.45
C PRO A 20 -5.05 12.02 11.39
N LEU A 21 -4.75 13.24 10.93
CA LEU A 21 -5.74 14.31 10.78
C LEU A 21 -6.43 14.28 9.41
N ASN A 22 -5.91 13.47 8.47
CA ASN A 22 -6.44 13.41 7.11
C ASN A 22 -7.66 12.47 7.01
N THR A 23 -8.85 13.07 6.95
CA THR A 23 -10.12 12.35 6.77
C THR A 23 -10.46 12.04 5.31
N LYS A 24 -9.72 12.60 4.34
CA LYS A 24 -10.04 12.49 2.91
C LYS A 24 -9.43 11.28 2.22
N VAL A 25 -8.27 10.82 2.68
CA VAL A 25 -7.50 9.74 2.03
C VAL A 25 -7.36 8.55 2.97
N GLN A 26 -8.47 7.84 3.18
CA GLN A 26 -8.53 6.67 4.09
C GLN A 26 -8.37 5.33 3.37
N CYS A 27 -8.24 5.33 2.04
CA CYS A 27 -8.13 4.11 1.24
C CYS A 27 -7.05 4.28 0.16
N ILE A 28 -6.12 3.34 0.09
CA ILE A 28 -5.14 3.23 -0.99
C ILE A 28 -5.30 1.87 -1.65
N ILE A 29 -5.40 1.90 -2.99
CA ILE A 29 -5.36 0.69 -3.82
C ILE A 29 -3.95 0.53 -4.37
N ILE A 30 -3.36 -0.65 -4.19
CA ILE A 30 -1.99 -0.96 -4.59
C ILE A 30 -2.02 -2.22 -5.46
N SER A 31 -1.32 -2.19 -6.60
CA SER A 31 -1.09 -3.41 -7.37
C SER A 31 -0.05 -4.28 -6.64
N THR A 32 -0.34 -5.57 -6.43
CA THR A 32 0.56 -6.55 -5.77
C THR A 32 1.98 -6.54 -6.37
N ARG A 33 2.12 -6.31 -7.68
CA ARG A 33 3.43 -6.24 -8.34
C ARG A 33 4.18 -4.92 -8.10
N ALA A 34 3.45 -3.80 -7.99
CA ALA A 34 4.04 -2.48 -7.70
C ALA A 34 4.26 -2.26 -6.20
N GLY A 35 3.51 -2.98 -5.35
CA GLY A 35 3.61 -2.92 -3.89
C GLY A 35 4.92 -3.48 -3.34
N SER A 36 5.63 -4.31 -4.10
CA SER A 36 6.92 -4.89 -3.71
C SER A 36 8.00 -3.83 -3.38
N LEU A 37 7.85 -2.59 -3.86
CA LEU A 37 8.84 -1.51 -3.77
C LEU A 37 8.80 -0.64 -2.48
N GLY A 38 8.86 -1.25 -1.30
CA GLY A 38 9.29 -0.57 -0.06
C GLY A 38 8.43 0.58 0.51
N ILE A 39 7.11 0.52 0.40
CA ILE A 39 6.16 1.43 1.07
C ILE A 39 5.71 0.89 2.44
N ASN A 40 5.63 1.76 3.46
CA ASN A 40 5.17 1.44 4.82
C ASN A 40 3.87 2.19 5.14
N LEU A 41 2.86 1.50 5.68
CA LEU A 41 1.49 2.01 5.89
C LEU A 41 1.01 1.75 7.33
N PRO A 42 1.65 2.30 8.37
CA PRO A 42 1.29 2.08 9.77
C PRO A 42 -0.11 2.60 10.14
N ALA A 43 -0.68 3.54 9.38
CA ALA A 43 -2.04 4.02 9.63
C ALA A 43 -3.13 3.05 9.13
N ALA A 44 -2.77 2.04 8.32
CA ALA A 44 -3.75 1.09 7.82
C ALA A 44 -4.20 0.13 8.94
N ASN A 45 -5.50 -0.09 9.06
CA ASN A 45 -6.08 -1.03 10.02
C ASN A 45 -6.74 -2.25 9.35
N ARG A 46 -6.95 -2.20 8.03
CA ARG A 46 -7.61 -3.25 7.25
C ARG A 46 -6.88 -3.43 5.92
N VAL A 47 -6.60 -4.68 5.57
CA VAL A 47 -6.05 -5.08 4.27
C VAL A 47 -7.07 -5.98 3.59
N ILE A 48 -7.35 -5.67 2.33
CA ILE A 48 -8.20 -6.51 1.47
C ILE A 48 -7.35 -6.93 0.27
N ILE A 49 -7.13 -8.24 0.14
CA ILE A 49 -6.42 -8.82 -1.00
C ILE A 49 -7.48 -9.22 -2.03
N VAL A 50 -7.50 -8.54 -3.17
CA VAL A 50 -8.53 -8.69 -4.21
C VAL A 50 -8.18 -9.78 -5.23
N ASP A 51 -6.88 -10.06 -5.43
CA ASP A 51 -6.40 -11.11 -6.31
C ASP A 51 -5.26 -11.86 -5.62
N GLY A 52 -5.43 -13.16 -5.41
CA GLY A 52 -4.45 -14.02 -4.76
C GLY A 52 -3.32 -14.32 -5.74
N SER A 53 -2.10 -13.93 -5.40
CA SER A 53 -0.96 -14.19 -6.27
C SER A 53 -0.71 -15.69 -6.34
N TRP A 54 -0.45 -16.24 -7.53
CA TRP A 54 0.00 -17.64 -7.70
C TRP A 54 1.28 -17.96 -6.90
N ASN A 55 2.00 -16.94 -6.46
CA ASN A 55 3.15 -17.03 -5.57
C ASN A 55 2.78 -16.57 -4.14
N PRO A 56 2.72 -17.48 -3.15
CA PRO A 56 2.32 -17.16 -1.77
C PRO A 56 3.26 -16.18 -1.04
N THR A 57 4.50 -16.02 -1.51
CA THR A 57 5.44 -15.05 -0.92
C THR A 57 5.06 -13.60 -1.19
N HIS A 58 4.37 -13.32 -2.30
CA HIS A 58 3.89 -11.96 -2.61
C HIS A 58 2.75 -11.54 -1.69
N ASP A 59 1.84 -12.46 -1.37
CA ASP A 59 0.69 -12.16 -0.51
C ASP A 59 1.14 -11.97 0.95
N LEU A 60 2.10 -12.77 1.42
CA LEU A 60 2.74 -12.56 2.73
C LEU A 60 3.45 -11.20 2.81
N GLN A 61 4.21 -10.81 1.77
CA GLN A 61 4.90 -9.52 1.74
C GLN A 61 3.92 -8.34 1.76
N ALA A 62 2.75 -8.48 1.14
CA ALA A 62 1.69 -7.47 1.19
C ALA A 62 1.04 -7.37 2.59
N LEU A 63 0.85 -8.51 3.27
CA LEU A 63 0.25 -8.55 4.60
C LEU A 63 1.14 -7.91 5.67
N PHE A 64 2.45 -8.16 5.65
CA PHE A 64 3.41 -7.62 6.63
C PHE A 64 3.61 -6.09 6.55
N ARG A 65 2.96 -5.40 5.61
CA ARG A 65 3.09 -3.95 5.41
C ARG A 65 2.10 -3.13 6.25
N VAL A 66 1.12 -3.82 6.84
CA VAL A 66 0.08 -3.24 7.69
C VAL A 66 0.26 -3.85 9.07
N TRP A 67 0.93 -3.11 9.94
CA TRP A 67 1.10 -3.44 11.35
C TRP A 67 0.87 -2.20 12.18
#